data_AF-A0A0V0V812-F1
#
_entry.id   AF-A0A0V0V812-F1
#
_cell.length_a   1.000
_cell.length_b   1.000
_cell.length_c   1.000
_cell.angle_alpha   90.00
_cell.angle_beta   90.00
_cell.angle_gamma   90.00
#
_symmetry.space_group_name_H-M   'P 1'
#
loop_
_entity.id
_entity.type
_entity.pdbx_description
1 polymer ?
#
loop_
_entity_poly.entity_id
_entity_poly.type
_entity_poly.pdbx_seq_one_letter_code
_entity_poly.pdbx_strand_id
1 'polypeptide(L)'
;MILDYNATKDGVDNMDEMFASCTCQHVTVSWLLTVFYNITDIHCVMVWNLRRKHPYTEPEHLHKMYRRRRYLEKLGKALVTPQILLRKRLPRPFTSAYFVQTVQSEEQRTSQSIVETKCIPDKILCAIFGGLHSFCYSWMNKLCQAIKLYTVISRSIYKKGKN
;
A
#
# COMPACT_ATOMS: atom_id res chain seq x y z
N MET A 1 -4.25 3.22 -38.57
CA MET A 1 -4.85 4.32 -37.77
C MET A 1 -5.95 3.84 -36.83
N ILE A 2 -7.09 3.32 -37.32
CA ILE A 2 -8.17 2.84 -36.42
C ILE A 2 -7.76 1.59 -35.61
N LEU A 3 -6.99 0.68 -36.22
CA LEU A 3 -6.48 -0.52 -35.54
C LEU A 3 -5.46 -0.17 -34.45
N ASP A 4 -4.55 0.77 -34.72
CA ASP A 4 -3.51 1.20 -33.76
C ASP A 4 -4.12 1.96 -32.57
N TYR A 5 -5.16 2.77 -32.83
CA TYR A 5 -5.93 3.42 -31.78
C TYR A 5 -6.64 2.39 -30.90
N ASN A 6 -7.34 1.43 -31.51
CA ASN A 6 -8.03 0.38 -30.76
C ASN A 6 -7.07 -0.50 -29.94
N ALA A 7 -5.83 -0.68 -30.39
CA ALA A 7 -4.82 -1.43 -29.65
C ALA A 7 -4.28 -0.69 -28.41
N THR A 8 -4.40 0.65 -28.35
CA THR A 8 -3.76 1.48 -27.31
C THR A 8 -4.74 2.24 -26.41
N LYS A 9 -5.99 2.42 -26.85
CA LYS A 9 -7.02 3.21 -26.12
C LYS A 9 -7.37 2.64 -24.74
N ASP A 10 -7.32 1.32 -24.56
CA ASP A 10 -7.79 0.66 -23.34
C ASP A 10 -6.77 0.73 -22.18
N GLY A 11 -5.65 1.44 -22.34
CA GLY A 11 -4.60 1.49 -21.31
C GLY A 11 -5.09 2.02 -19.96
N VAL A 12 -5.86 3.12 -19.96
CA VAL A 12 -6.41 3.73 -18.74
C VAL A 12 -7.58 2.90 -18.20
N ASP A 13 -8.49 2.48 -19.07
CA ASP A 13 -9.67 1.70 -18.69
C ASP A 13 -9.29 0.34 -18.07
N ASN A 14 -8.25 -0.31 -18.62
CA ASN A 14 -7.70 -1.54 -18.05
C ASN A 14 -7.13 -1.32 -16.63
N MET A 15 -6.51 -0.16 -16.37
CA MET A 15 -6.03 0.16 -15.03
C MET A 15 -7.18 0.46 -14.07
N ASP A 16 -8.21 1.16 -14.52
CA ASP A 16 -9.39 1.47 -13.72
C ASP A 16 -10.15 0.18 -13.32
N GLU A 17 -10.33 -0.75 -14.27
CA GLU A 17 -10.89 -2.07 -13.99
C GLU A 17 -10.05 -2.86 -12.96
N MET A 18 -8.72 -2.72 -13.03
CA MET A 18 -7.83 -3.29 -12.03
C MET A 18 -8.04 -2.67 -10.64
N PHE A 19 -8.29 -1.38 -10.53
CA PHE A 19 -8.56 -0.72 -9.24
C PHE A 19 -9.92 -1.10 -8.67
N ALA A 20 -10.96 -1.15 -9.51
CA ALA A 20 -12.31 -1.53 -9.09
C ALA A 20 -12.35 -2.91 -8.39
N SER A 21 -11.54 -3.85 -8.88
CA SER A 21 -11.48 -5.21 -8.36
C SER A 21 -10.58 -5.38 -7.12
N CYS A 22 -9.87 -4.33 -6.68
CA CYS A 22 -8.95 -4.41 -5.56
C CYS A 22 -8.75 -3.08 -4.81
N THR A 23 -9.84 -2.34 -4.60
CA THR A 23 -9.76 -1.05 -3.92
C THR A 23 -9.66 -1.23 -2.40
N CYS A 24 -8.77 -0.44 -1.78
CA CYS A 24 -8.69 -0.31 -0.32
C CYS A 24 -9.53 0.88 0.20
N GLN A 25 -10.38 1.46 -0.64
CA GLN A 25 -11.19 2.63 -0.28
C GLN A 25 -12.21 2.28 0.81
N HIS A 26 -12.32 3.18 1.79
CA HIS A 26 -13.37 3.18 2.78
C HIS A 26 -14.27 4.41 2.61
N VAL A 27 -15.52 4.28 3.05
CA VAL A 27 -16.45 5.41 3.16
C VAL A 27 -15.86 6.42 4.14
N THR A 28 -15.44 7.57 3.64
CA THR A 28 -14.77 8.62 4.43
C THR A 28 -15.25 9.99 3.97
N VAL A 29 -15.35 10.93 4.91
CA VAL A 29 -15.75 12.33 4.63
C VAL A 29 -14.55 13.23 4.28
N SER A 30 -13.34 12.72 4.48
CA SER A 30 -12.10 13.46 4.30
C SER A 30 -11.52 13.19 2.92
N TRP A 31 -11.62 14.15 2.01
CA TRP A 31 -11.05 14.05 0.66
C TRP A 31 -9.55 13.67 0.66
N LEU A 32 -8.81 14.08 1.69
CA LEU A 32 -7.41 13.71 1.90
C LEU A 32 -7.18 12.21 1.99
N LEU A 33 -8.07 11.54 2.73
CA LEU A 33 -7.98 10.11 2.94
C LEU A 33 -8.36 9.36 1.67
N THR A 34 -9.32 9.88 0.90
CA THR A 34 -9.63 9.40 -0.46
C THR A 34 -8.42 9.47 -1.37
N VAL A 35 -7.68 10.60 -1.39
CA VAL A 35 -6.48 10.72 -2.21
C VAL A 35 -5.39 9.75 -1.77
N PHE A 36 -5.23 9.55 -0.45
CA PHE A 36 -4.27 8.57 0.08
C PHE A 36 -4.59 7.13 -0.35
N TYR A 37 -5.87 6.75 -0.34
CA TYR A 37 -6.29 5.43 -0.84
C TYR A 37 -5.98 5.27 -2.33
N ASN A 38 -6.28 6.29 -3.14
CA ASN A 38 -6.00 6.25 -4.57
C ASN A 38 -4.50 6.09 -4.87
N ILE A 39 -3.64 6.79 -4.13
CA ILE A 39 -2.18 6.65 -4.26
C ILE A 39 -1.74 5.24 -3.90
N THR A 40 -2.30 4.67 -2.84
CA THR A 40 -1.98 3.31 -2.38
C THR A 40 -2.40 2.27 -3.42
N ASP A 41 -3.60 2.40 -3.98
CA ASP A 41 -4.13 1.49 -5.01
C ASP A 41 -3.27 1.53 -6.29
N ILE A 42 -2.89 2.73 -6.76
CA ILE A 42 -1.97 2.92 -7.89
C ILE A 42 -0.63 2.24 -7.61
N HIS A 43 -0.07 2.45 -6.43
CA HIS A 43 1.23 1.91 -6.06
C HIS A 43 1.23 0.37 -6.03
N CYS A 44 0.19 -0.24 -5.46
CA CYS A 44 0.03 -1.70 -5.45
C CYS A 44 0.03 -2.30 -6.87
N VAL A 45 -0.66 -1.67 -7.83
CA VAL A 45 -0.69 -2.12 -9.22
C VAL A 45 0.66 -1.91 -9.91
N MET A 46 1.35 -0.80 -9.65
CA MET A 46 2.69 -0.54 -10.21
C MET A 46 3.71 -1.57 -9.75
N VAL A 47 3.79 -1.85 -8.44
CA VAL A 47 4.73 -2.86 -7.90
C VAL A 47 4.38 -4.25 -8.42
N TRP A 48 3.09 -4.58 -8.55
CA TRP A 48 2.65 -5.83 -9.16
C TRP A 48 3.11 -5.99 -10.61
N ASN A 49 2.95 -4.94 -11.43
CA ASN A 49 3.38 -4.94 -12.83
C ASN A 49 4.90 -5.06 -12.96
N LEU A 50 5.66 -4.37 -12.10
CA LEU A 50 7.12 -4.50 -12.03
C LEU A 50 7.55 -5.92 -11.64
N ARG A 51 6.90 -6.51 -10.64
CA ARG A 51 7.18 -7.89 -10.20
C ARG A 51 6.91 -8.90 -11.31
N ARG A 52 5.84 -8.72 -12.10
CA ARG A 52 5.52 -9.57 -13.26
C ARG A 52 6.57 -9.50 -14.38
N LYS A 53 7.18 -8.34 -14.59
CA LYS A 53 8.22 -8.14 -15.61
C LYS A 53 9.61 -8.60 -15.14
N HIS A 54 9.79 -8.88 -13.85
CA HIS A 54 11.08 -9.26 -13.30
C HIS A 54 11.44 -10.73 -13.61
N PRO A 55 12.63 -11.01 -14.18
CA PRO A 55 12.97 -12.33 -14.74
C PRO A 55 13.17 -13.44 -13.69
N TYR A 56 13.44 -13.10 -12.43
CA TYR A 56 13.62 -14.07 -11.33
C TYR A 56 12.36 -14.33 -10.51
N THR A 57 11.21 -13.81 -10.92
CA THR A 57 9.96 -14.10 -10.21
C THR A 57 9.50 -15.49 -10.58
N GLU A 58 9.44 -16.40 -9.61
CA GLU A 58 8.95 -17.76 -9.85
C GLU A 58 7.58 -17.76 -10.54
N PRO A 59 7.37 -18.62 -11.54
CA PRO A 59 6.08 -18.78 -12.16
C PRO A 59 5.13 -19.41 -11.14
N GLU A 60 4.36 -18.58 -10.43
CA GLU A 60 3.29 -19.11 -9.59
C GLU A 60 2.31 -19.90 -10.50
N HIS A 61 2.34 -21.24 -10.36
CA HIS A 61 1.51 -22.21 -11.10
C HIS A 61 -0.01 -22.06 -10.83
N LEU A 62 -0.45 -20.97 -10.21
CA LEU A 62 -1.86 -20.68 -9.96
C LEU A 62 -2.57 -20.11 -11.18
N HIS A 63 -3.85 -20.46 -11.27
CA HIS A 63 -4.82 -19.92 -12.21
C HIS A 63 -4.74 -18.38 -12.25
N LYS A 64 -4.80 -17.80 -13.45
CA LYS A 64 -4.58 -16.36 -13.70
C LYS A 64 -5.39 -15.43 -12.77
N MET A 65 -6.56 -15.88 -12.33
CA MET A 65 -7.54 -15.13 -11.54
C MET A 65 -7.10 -14.78 -10.10
N TYR A 66 -6.21 -15.56 -9.46
CA TYR A 66 -5.88 -15.36 -8.04
C TYR A 66 -4.50 -14.75 -7.77
N ARG A 67 -3.69 -14.51 -8.81
CA ARG A 67 -2.29 -14.09 -8.68
C ARG A 67 -2.13 -12.75 -7.94
N ARG A 68 -2.94 -11.76 -8.31
CA ARG A 68 -2.87 -10.42 -7.69
C ARG A 68 -3.33 -10.45 -6.22
N ARG A 69 -4.41 -11.16 -5.93
CA ARG A 69 -4.92 -11.31 -4.55
C ARG A 69 -3.88 -11.97 -3.66
N ARG A 70 -3.28 -13.08 -4.11
CA ARG A 70 -2.24 -13.78 -3.36
C ARG A 70 -0.99 -12.93 -3.13
N TYR A 71 -0.62 -12.13 -4.13
CA TYR A 71 0.46 -11.15 -3.99
C TYR A 71 0.15 -10.13 -2.90
N LEU A 72 -1.06 -9.57 -2.88
CA LEU A 72 -1.46 -8.61 -1.85
C LEU A 72 -1.57 -9.23 -0.47
N GLU A 73 -2.01 -10.49 -0.37
CA GLU A 73 -1.99 -11.24 0.89
C GLU A 73 -0.56 -11.43 1.41
N LYS A 74 0.39 -11.79 0.53
CA LYS A 74 1.82 -11.90 0.88
C LYS A 74 2.40 -10.54 1.29
N LEU A 75 2.11 -9.49 0.52
CA LEU A 75 2.55 -8.13 0.82
C LEU A 75 2.00 -7.64 2.16
N GLY A 76 0.69 -7.82 2.40
CA GLY A 76 0.03 -7.42 3.64
C GLY A 76 0.63 -8.15 4.85
N LYS A 77 0.87 -9.46 4.76
CA LYS A 77 1.56 -10.21 5.80
C LYS A 77 2.96 -9.66 6.04
N ALA A 78 3.78 -9.49 4.99
CA ALA A 78 5.14 -8.98 5.13
C ALA A 78 5.22 -7.59 5.78
N LEU A 79 4.25 -6.70 5.48
CA LEU A 79 4.19 -5.36 6.09
C LEU A 79 3.75 -5.38 7.55
N VAL A 80 2.83 -6.27 7.90
CA VAL A 80 2.19 -6.29 9.22
C VAL A 80 2.98 -7.16 10.21
N THR A 81 3.63 -8.24 9.77
CA THR A 81 4.43 -9.14 10.63
C THR A 81 5.42 -8.41 11.54
N PRO A 82 6.32 -7.53 11.07
CA PRO A 82 7.26 -6.84 11.97
C PRO A 82 6.53 -5.98 13.01
N GLN A 83 5.41 -5.37 12.62
CA GLN A 83 4.59 -4.59 13.56
C GLN A 83 3.91 -5.47 14.61
N ILE A 84 3.51 -6.69 14.26
CA ILE A 84 2.96 -7.68 15.21
C ILE A 84 4.03 -8.13 16.20
N LEU A 85 5.25 -8.40 15.72
CA LEU A 85 6.36 -8.84 16.57
C LEU A 85 6.77 -7.76 17.59
N LEU A 86 6.70 -6.48 17.20
CA LEU A 86 7.01 -5.36 18.10
C LEU A 86 5.92 -5.08 19.15
N ARG A 87 4.72 -5.67 19.02
CA ARG A 87 3.61 -5.40 19.96
C ARG A 87 3.86 -6.07 21.31
N LYS A 88 4.06 -5.22 22.34
CA LYS A 88 4.15 -5.65 23.75
C LYS A 88 2.79 -5.97 24.39
N ARG A 89 1.71 -5.34 23.92
CA ARG A 89 0.37 -5.49 24.48
C ARG A 89 -0.51 -6.24 23.50
N LEU A 90 -1.24 -7.22 24.01
CA LEU A 90 -2.21 -7.96 23.23
C LEU A 90 -3.46 -7.11 22.98
N PRO A 91 -4.06 -7.24 21.79
CA PRO A 91 -5.32 -6.59 21.48
C PRO A 91 -6.43 -7.18 22.35
N ARG A 92 -7.42 -6.35 22.71
CA ARG A 92 -8.55 -6.73 23.58
C ARG A 92 -9.42 -7.88 23.02
N PRO A 93 -9.72 -7.97 21.71
CA PRO A 93 -10.52 -9.07 21.17
C PRO A 93 -9.75 -10.40 21.19
N PHE A 94 -10.40 -11.45 21.69
CA PHE A 94 -9.80 -12.79 21.82
C PHE A 94 -9.24 -13.33 20.51
N THR A 95 -9.97 -13.23 19.40
CA THR A 95 -9.53 -13.70 18.07
C THR A 95 -8.25 -13.02 17.61
N SER A 96 -8.17 -11.70 17.77
CA SER A 96 -6.98 -10.94 17.43
C SER A 96 -5.81 -11.20 18.38
N ALA A 97 -6.09 -11.46 19.66
CA ALA A 97 -5.07 -11.78 20.65
C ALA A 97 -4.43 -13.13 20.34
N TYR A 98 -5.27 -14.13 20.03
CA TYR A 98 -4.83 -15.44 19.57
C TYR A 98 -3.94 -15.32 18.33
N PHE A 99 -4.37 -14.57 17.32
CA PHE A 99 -3.57 -14.38 16.10
C PHE A 99 -2.20 -13.71 16.36
N VAL A 100 -2.14 -12.71 17.23
CA VAL A 100 -0.87 -12.06 17.59
C VAL A 100 0.04 -13.05 18.31
N GLN A 101 -0.51 -13.85 19.23
CA GLN A 101 0.26 -14.88 19.95
C GLN A 101 0.76 -15.97 19.01
N THR A 102 -0.04 -16.44 18.06
CA THR A 102 0.40 -17.47 17.10
C THR A 102 1.58 -16.98 16.29
N VAL A 103 1.51 -15.78 15.70
CA VAL A 103 2.60 -15.19 14.92
C VAL A 103 3.86 -14.98 15.76
N GLN A 104 3.72 -14.45 16.99
CA GLN A 104 4.87 -14.27 17.89
C GLN A 104 5.51 -15.60 18.30
N SER A 105 4.71 -16.64 18.52
CA SER A 105 5.21 -17.98 18.88
C SER A 105 5.87 -18.70 17.70
N GLU A 106 5.36 -18.51 16.48
CA GLU A 106 5.95 -19.06 15.26
C GLU A 106 7.35 -18.48 15.03
N GLU A 107 7.51 -17.16 15.17
CA GLU A 107 8.82 -16.51 15.05
C GLU A 107 9.83 -17.00 16.10
N GLN A 108 9.38 -17.24 17.34
CA GLN A 108 10.21 -17.80 18.40
C GLN A 108 10.68 -19.23 18.10
N ARG A 109 9.81 -20.07 17.53
CA ARG A 109 10.20 -21.42 17.06
C ARG A 109 11.19 -21.35 15.90
N THR A 110 11.00 -20.41 15.00
CA THR A 110 11.85 -20.21 13.82
C THR A 110 13.24 -19.68 14.23
N SER A 111 13.31 -18.83 15.27
CA SER A 111 14.57 -18.34 15.85
C SER A 111 15.38 -19.42 16.58
N GLN A 112 14.73 -20.51 17.03
CA GLN A 112 15.42 -21.67 17.63
C GLN A 112 15.93 -22.67 16.59
N SER A 113 15.41 -22.66 15.35
CA SER A 113 15.88 -23.51 14.25
C SER A 113 16.83 -22.82 13.27
N ILE A 114 16.87 -21.48 13.22
CA ILE A 114 17.70 -20.71 12.29
C ILE A 114 18.93 -20.13 13.02
N VAL A 115 19.97 -20.96 13.15
CA VAL A 115 21.35 -20.45 13.21
C VAL A 115 21.87 -20.14 11.79
N GLU A 116 21.19 -20.60 10.73
CA GLU A 116 21.60 -20.37 9.34
C GLU A 116 20.44 -19.93 8.47
N THR A 117 20.28 -18.63 8.29
CA THR A 117 19.87 -17.94 7.04
C THR A 117 19.64 -16.46 7.36
N LYS A 118 20.74 -15.70 7.41
CA LYS A 118 20.67 -14.23 7.43
C LYS A 118 20.03 -13.73 6.12
N CYS A 119 18.93 -13.00 6.30
CA CYS A 119 18.47 -11.84 5.55
C CYS A 119 18.90 -11.76 4.07
N ILE A 120 17.96 -12.03 3.16
CA ILE A 120 17.92 -11.32 1.88
C ILE A 120 16.86 -10.23 2.04
N PRO A 121 17.25 -8.98 2.40
CA PRO A 121 16.32 -7.89 2.20
C PRO A 121 16.17 -7.73 0.69
N ASP A 122 14.96 -7.95 0.17
CA ASP A 122 14.61 -7.56 -1.19
C ASP A 122 14.92 -6.07 -1.32
N LYS A 123 16.08 -5.73 -1.90
CA LYS A 123 16.59 -4.36 -2.05
C LYS A 123 15.57 -3.46 -2.78
N ILE A 124 14.70 -4.07 -3.58
CA ILE A 124 13.57 -3.45 -4.27
C ILE A 124 12.51 -2.97 -3.27
N LEU A 125 12.17 -3.76 -2.25
CA LEU A 125 11.20 -3.38 -1.23
C LEU A 125 11.74 -2.22 -0.37
N CYS A 126 13.00 -2.28 0.05
CA CYS A 126 13.64 -1.17 0.78
C CYS A 126 13.77 0.12 -0.06
N ALA A 127 14.11 0.01 -1.35
CA ALA A 127 14.23 1.19 -2.23
C ALA A 127 12.86 1.83 -2.52
N ILE A 128 11.84 1.01 -2.78
CA ILE A 128 10.47 1.48 -3.05
C ILE A 128 9.85 2.04 -1.77
N PHE A 129 9.91 1.35 -0.64
CA PHE A 129 9.33 1.85 0.61
C PHE A 129 10.11 3.02 1.21
N GLY A 130 11.45 3.05 1.11
CA GLY A 130 12.27 4.17 1.59
C GLY A 130 12.05 5.45 0.77
N GLY A 131 11.96 5.32 -0.56
CA GLY A 131 11.63 6.45 -1.44
C GLY A 131 10.19 6.93 -1.27
N LEU A 132 9.24 6.01 -1.14
CA LEU A 132 7.82 6.33 -0.98
C LEU A 132 7.50 6.91 0.41
N HIS A 133 8.18 6.46 1.46
CA HIS A 133 8.03 7.07 2.80
C HIS A 133 8.50 8.52 2.78
N SER A 134 9.68 8.81 2.21
CA SER A 134 10.16 10.19 2.04
C SER A 134 9.27 11.03 1.13
N PHE A 135 8.80 10.48 0.01
CA PHE A 135 7.94 11.20 -0.94
C PHE A 135 6.55 11.47 -0.35
N CYS A 136 5.91 10.47 0.26
CA CYS A 136 4.62 10.64 0.93
C CYS A 136 4.72 11.59 2.12
N TYR A 137 5.76 11.53 2.95
CA TYR A 137 5.91 12.47 4.07
C TYR A 137 6.18 13.90 3.59
N SER A 138 7.04 14.08 2.58
CA SER A 138 7.31 15.39 1.99
C SER A 138 6.08 15.99 1.32
N TRP A 139 5.33 15.15 0.59
CA TRP A 139 4.10 15.57 -0.07
C TRP A 139 2.97 15.82 0.93
N MET A 140 2.75 14.97 1.93
CA MET A 140 1.78 15.20 3.01
C MET A 140 2.11 16.47 3.80
N ASN A 141 3.38 16.78 4.04
CA ASN A 141 3.78 18.04 4.67
C ASN A 141 3.48 19.25 3.78
N LYS A 142 3.78 19.19 2.48
CA LYS A 142 3.45 20.25 1.51
C LYS A 142 1.94 20.43 1.35
N LEU A 143 1.19 19.34 1.34
CA LEU A 143 -0.27 19.34 1.27
C LEU A 143 -0.87 19.95 2.55
N CYS A 144 -0.34 19.60 3.72
CA CYS A 144 -0.74 20.18 5.00
C CYS A 144 -0.45 21.69 5.05
N GLN A 145 0.69 22.14 4.51
CA GLN A 145 0.99 23.57 4.37
C GLN A 145 0.04 24.27 3.40
N ALA A 146 -0.26 23.65 2.25
CA ALA A 146 -1.21 24.19 1.26
C ALA A 146 -2.63 24.32 1.84
N ILE A 147 -3.07 23.36 2.65
CA ILE A 147 -4.39 23.40 3.31
C ILE A 147 -4.43 24.46 4.40
N LYS A 148 -3.35 24.63 5.18
CA LYS A 148 -3.23 25.75 6.13
C LYS A 148 -3.29 27.09 5.41
N LEU A 149 -2.63 27.21 4.25
CA LEU A 149 -2.68 28.43 3.44
C LEU A 149 -4.09 28.68 2.88
N TYR A 150 -4.75 27.64 2.36
CA TYR A 150 -6.10 27.73 1.80
C TYR A 150 -7.16 28.10 2.85
N THR A 151 -7.04 27.57 4.07
CA THR A 151 -7.94 27.91 5.18
C THR A 151 -7.72 29.32 5.71
N VAL A 152 -6.49 29.81 5.74
CA VAL A 152 -6.17 31.21 6.09
C VAL A 152 -6.70 32.18 5.03
N ILE A 153 -6.49 31.87 3.74
CA ILE A 153 -6.99 32.68 2.62
C ILE A 153 -8.52 32.69 2.60
N SER A 154 -9.18 31.54 2.74
CA SER A 154 -10.64 31.45 2.79
C SER A 154 -11.24 32.26 3.96
N ARG A 155 -10.61 32.23 5.14
CA ARG A 155 -11.03 33.05 6.29
C ARG A 155 -10.82 34.55 6.06
N SER A 156 -9.74 34.94 5.38
CA SER A 156 -9.44 36.34 5.03
C SER A 156 -10.45 36.90 4.02
N ILE A 157 -10.79 36.13 2.99
CA ILE A 157 -11.80 36.50 1.99
C ILE A 157 -13.19 36.62 2.62
N TYR A 158 -13.57 35.68 3.49
CA TYR A 158 -14.87 35.72 4.18
C TYR A 158 -15.01 36.90 5.15
N LYS A 159 -13.90 37.37 5.75
CA LYS A 159 -13.89 38.59 6.59
C LYS A 159 -14.00 39.87 5.77
N LYS A 160 -13.49 39.88 4.53
CA LYS A 160 -13.50 41.05 3.65
C LYS A 160 -14.86 41.29 2.97
N GLY A 161 -15.68 40.24 2.78
CA GLY A 161 -17.03 40.33 2.21
C GLY A 161 -18.15 40.67 3.21
N LYS A 162 -17.80 41.00 4.46
CA LYS A 162 -18.75 41.34 5.55
C LYS A 162 -18.65 42.80 6.03
N ASN A 163 -17.86 43.63 5.35
CA ASN A 163 -17.78 45.07 5.55
C ASN A 163 -18.34 45.79 4.33
#